data_AF-A0A183IVR6-F1
#
_entry.id   AF-A0A183IVR6-F1
#
_cell.length_a   1.000
_cell.length_b   1.000
_cell.length_c   1.000
_cell.angle_alpha   90.00
_cell.angle_beta   90.00
_cell.angle_gamma   90.00
#
_symmetry.space_group_name_H-M   'P 1'
#
loop_
_entity.id
_entity.type
_entity.pdbx_description
1 polymer ?
#
loop_
_entity_poly.entity_id
_entity_poly.type
_entity_poly.pdbx_seq_one_letter_code
_entity_poly.pdbx_strand_id
1 'polypeptide(L)' 'MEILSLTLQPTKAFILVQVCALNLEGKYDTFLEEVHCALSIVLNTESVILMDDSNAHVGVDAEKWNGVI' A
#
# COMPACT_ATOMS: atom_id res chain seq x y z
N MET A 1 -6.93 5.79 2.58
CA MET A 1 -5.48 5.78 2.31
C MET A 1 -4.94 7.18 2.57
N GLU A 2 -3.80 7.25 3.23
CA GLU A 2 -3.04 8.49 3.45
C GLU A 2 -1.62 8.30 2.92
N ILE A 3 -1.06 9.33 2.29
CA ILE A 3 0.28 9.27 1.70
C ILE A 3 1.09 10.44 2.28
N LEU A 4 2.21 10.12 2.91
CA LEU A 4 3.11 11.08 3.53
C LEU A 4 4.52 10.92 2.92
N SER A 5 5.12 12.00 2.44
CA SER A 5 6.53 11.99 2.04
C SER A 5 7.42 12.32 3.24
N LEU A 6 8.37 11.43 3.54
CA LEU A 6 9.36 11.59 4.60
C LEU A 6 10.75 11.68 3.98
N THR A 7 11.40 12.84 4.15
CA THR A 7 12.80 13.03 3.73
C THR A 7 13.71 12.81 4.94
N LEU A 8 14.44 11.69 4.96
CA LEU A 8 15.38 11.38 6.05
C LEU A 8 16.74 12.08 5.86
N GLN A 9 17.14 12.31 4.61
CA GLN A 9 18.35 13.03 4.21
C GLN A 9 18.09 13.79 2.90
N PRO A 10 18.84 14.86 2.57
CA PRO A 10 18.58 15.70 1.39
C PRO A 10 18.52 14.96 0.05
N THR A 11 19.10 13.76 -0.01
CA THR A 11 19.22 12.93 -1.21
C THR A 11 18.34 11.67 -1.19
N LYS A 12 17.63 11.39 -0.11
CA LYS A 12 16.78 10.19 -0.01
C LYS A 12 15.44 10.50 0.64
N ALA A 13 14.42 10.56 -0.21
CA ALA A 13 13.03 10.56 0.18
C ALA A 13 12.51 9.12 0.28
N PHE A 14 11.67 8.89 1.28
CA PHE A 14 10.82 7.71 1.41
C PHE A 14 9.38 8.17 1.38
N ILE A 15 8.53 7.45 0.66
CA ILE A 15 7.10 7.68 0.75
C ILE A 15 6.51 6.67 1.72
N LEU A 16 5.92 7.19 2.80
CA LEU A 16 5.12 6.41 3.72
C LEU A 16 3.69 6.40 3.21
N VAL A 17 3.17 5.21 2.93
CA VAL A 17 1.77 5.02 2.53
C VAL A 17 1.07 4.29 3.67
N GLN A 18 0.04 4.90 4.23
CA GLN A 18 -0.80 4.27 5.23
C GLN A 18 -2.14 3.86 4.62
N VAL A 19 -2.45 2.57 4.70
CA VAL A 19 -3.69 1.98 4.21
C VAL A 19 -4.44 1.29 5.34
N CYS A 20 -5.76 1.34 5.27
CA CYS A 20 -6.65 0.70 6.24
C CYS A 20 -7.86 0.21 5.45
N ALA A 21 -8.11 -1.10 5.48
CA ALA A 21 -9.21 -1.72 4.79
C ALA A 21 -10.48 -1.69 5.65
N LEU A 22 -11.64 -1.57 5.00
CA LEU A 22 -12.90 -1.80 5.67
C LEU A 22 -13.04 -3.29 6.00
N ASN A 23 -13.44 -3.60 7.23
CA ASN A 23 -13.81 -4.96 7.63
C ASN A 23 -15.24 -5.30 7.12
N LEU A 24 -15.41 -5.27 5.80
CA LEU A 24 -16.67 -5.55 5.11
C LEU A 24 -16.45 -6.60 4.02
N GLU A 25 -17.26 -7.66 4.03
CA GLU A 25 -17.19 -8.73 3.05
C GLU A 25 -17.38 -8.20 1.62
N GLY A 26 -16.58 -8.71 0.68
CA GLY A 26 -16.64 -8.32 -0.73
C GLY A 26 -16.01 -6.96 -1.07
N LYS A 27 -15.38 -6.26 -0.11
CA LYS A 27 -14.65 -5.00 -0.38
C LYS A 27 -13.14 -5.14 -0.54
N TYR A 28 -12.61 -6.32 -0.22
CA TYR A 28 -11.17 -6.56 -0.19
C TYR A 28 -10.50 -6.39 -1.56
N ASP A 29 -11.10 -6.93 -2.63
CA ASP A 29 -10.51 -6.81 -3.97
C ASP A 29 -10.49 -5.36 -4.47
N THR A 30 -11.57 -4.60 -4.23
CA THR A 30 -11.61 -3.16 -4.53
C THR A 30 -10.56 -2.38 -3.74
N PHE A 31 -10.37 -2.73 -2.46
CA PHE A 31 -9.30 -2.14 -1.64
C PHE A 31 -7.92 -2.40 -2.26
N LEU A 32 -7.63 -3.63 -2.69
CA LEU A 32 -6.36 -3.96 -3.33
C LEU A 32 -6.14 -3.20 -4.65
N GLU A 33 -7.18 -3.04 -5.47
CA GLU A 33 -7.10 -2.22 -6.69
C GLU A 33 -6.78 -0.75 -6.39
N GLU A 34 -7.40 -0.17 -5.36
CA GLU A 34 -7.12 1.20 -4.93
C GLU A 34 -5.67 1.36 -4.44
N VAL A 35 -5.18 0.39 -3.65
CA VAL A 35 -3.79 0.38 -3.17
C VAL A 35 -2.81 0.25 -4.33
N HIS A 36 -3.04 -0.68 -5.26
CA HIS A 36 -2.19 -0.86 -6.43
C HIS A 36 -2.15 0.40 -7.30
N CYS A 37 -3.31 1.02 -7.56
CA CYS A 37 -3.40 2.27 -8.32
C CYS A 37 -2.58 3.38 -7.67
N ALA A 38 -2.71 3.55 -6.35
CA ALA A 38 -1.95 4.56 -5.61
C ALA A 38 -0.44 4.31 -5.62
N LEU A 39 -0.04 3.05 -5.38
CA LEU A 39 1.37 2.67 -5.39
C LEU A 39 2.00 2.85 -6.78
N SER A 40 1.25 2.62 -7.87
CA SER A 40 1.73 2.84 -9.23
C SER A 40 2.10 4.30 -9.53
N ILE A 41 1.48 5.25 -8.82
CA ILE A 41 1.79 6.69 -8.94
C ILE A 41 3.07 7.02 -8.16
N VAL A 42 3.26 6.37 -7.00
CA VAL A 42 4.29 6.69 -6.01
C VAL A 42 5.63 5.98 -6.31
N LEU A 43 5.59 4.72 -6.74
CA LEU A 43 6.77 3.85 -6.89
C LEU A 43 7.71 4.23 -8.04
N ASN A 44 7.34 5.17 -8.91
CA ASN A 44 8.11 5.47 -10.12
C ASN A 44 9.48 6.13 -9.86
N THR A 45 9.73 6.66 -8.66
CA THR A 45 10.99 7.41 -8.37
C THR A 45 11.54 7.26 -6.96
N GLU A 46 10.78 6.72 -6.01
CA GLU A 46 11.12 6.76 -4.58
C GLU A 46 10.92 5.42 -3.88
N SER A 47 11.64 5.21 -2.77
CA SER A 47 11.45 4.04 -1.92
C SER A 47 10.15 4.19 -1.13
N VAL A 48 9.30 3.15 -1.12
CA VAL A 48 8.02 3.15 -0.40
C VAL A 48 8.12 2.32 0.88
N ILE A 49 7.49 2.81 1.94
CA ILE A 49 7.18 2.06 3.15
C ILE A 49 5.65 1.98 3.23
N LEU A 50 5.09 0.77 3.13
CA LEU A 50 3.66 0.54 3.29
C LEU A 50 3.36 0.19 4.76
N MET A 51 2.58 1.03 5.43
CA MET A 51 1.98 0.74 6.74
C MET A 51 0.52 0.40 6.53
N ASP A 52 0.08 -0.68 7.16
CA ASP A 52 -1.14 -1.35 6.73
C ASP A 52 -1.96 -1.90 7.91
N ASP A 53 -3.28 -1.77 7.77
CA ASP A 53 -4.29 -2.58 8.44
C ASP A 53 -5.29 -3.08 7.38
N SER A 54 -4.89 -4.09 6.61
CA SER A 54 -5.63 -4.57 5.44
C SER A 54 -6.67 -5.61 5.77
N ASN A 55 -6.70 -6.11 7.01
CA ASN A 55 -7.39 -7.34 7.37
C ASN A 55 -6.96 -8.55 6.51
N ALA A 56 -5.75 -8.54 5.93
CA ALA A 56 -5.25 -9.66 5.12
C ALA A 56 -5.02 -10.90 5.98
N HIS A 57 -5.42 -12.07 5.47
CA HIS A 57 -5.14 -13.34 6.08
C HIS A 57 -3.81 -13.90 5.58
N VAL A 58 -2.82 -13.92 6.47
CA VAL A 58 -1.46 -14.41 6.19
C VAL A 58 -1.52 -15.85 5.68
N GLY A 59 -0.93 -16.08 4.50
CA GLY A 59 -0.88 -17.40 3.85
C GLY A 59 -2.09 -17.73 2.97
N VAL A 60 -3.18 -16.97 3.04
CA VAL A 60 -4.34 -17.13 2.16
C VAL A 60 -4.39 -16.03 1.09
N ASP A 61 -4.18 -14.78 1.49
CA ASP A 61 -4.29 -13.65 0.57
C ASP A 61 -2.97 -13.33 -0.17
N ALA A 62 -1.92 -14.15 0.00
CA ALA A 62 -0.61 -13.92 -0.61
C ALA A 62 -0.69 -13.78 -2.15
N GLU A 63 -1.52 -14.60 -2.81
CA GLU A 63 -1.71 -14.51 -4.25
C GLU A 63 -2.46 -13.24 -4.68
N LYS A 64 -3.36 -12.71 -3.84
CA LYS A 64 -4.09 -11.47 -4.13
C LYS A 64 -3.21 -10.23 -4.03
N TRP A 65 -2.22 -10.26 -3.12
CA TRP A 65 -1.22 -9.20 -2.99
C TRP A 65 -0.14 -9.25 -4.08
N ASN A 66 -0.05 -10.36 -4.82
CA ASN A 66 0.94 -10.49 -5.89
C ASN A 66 0.67 -9.46 -7.00
N GLY A 67 1.67 -8.61 -7.27
CA GLY A 67 1.54 -7.52 -8.25
C GLY A 67 0.93 -6.24 -7.68
N VAL A 68 0.44 -6.23 -6.44
CA VAL A 68 0.08 -5.02 -5.70
C VAL A 68 1.30 -4.37 -5.07
N ILE A 69 2.17 -5.19 -4.46
CA ILE A 69 3.44 -4.82 -3.80
C ILE A 69 4.63 -5.58 -4.38
#